data_AF-A0A4Y2VNJ8-F1
#
_entry.id   AF-A0A4Y2VNJ8-F1
#
_cell.length_a   1.000
_cell.length_b   1.000
_cell.length_c   1.000
_cell.angle_alpha   90.00
_cell.angle_beta   90.00
_cell.angle_gamma   90.00
#
_symmetry.space_group_name_H-M   'P 1'
#
loop_
_entity.id
_entity.type
_entity.pdbx_description
1 polymer ?
#
loop_
_entity_poly.entity_id
_entity_poly.type
_entity_poly.pdbx_seq_one_letter_code
_entity_poly.pdbx_strand_id
1 'polypeptide(L)'
;MFLYVGEPQIVAATDEEGNAGQNAFLSCTADAVPTPQMNITYSDFSGTASRVSIRDLEQNQQQAVIKVKPEKPGVYDFLCTARNEHGFDMKKIIFTVVDPPRLTSPPFLEEKSNTSLTVKWKVWEYSTDEGGTPVDRVDYLVLYRQKGFHEWIKIGTWKTPLTGGDFEPEVSIEDLTP
;
A
#
# COMPACT_ATOMS: atom_id res chain seq x y z
N MET A 1 5.34 -6.30 39.88
CA MET A 1 4.75 -6.42 38.53
C MET A 1 3.54 -7.31 38.68
N PHE A 2 2.32 -6.77 38.55
CA PHE A 2 1.10 -7.56 38.63
C PHE A 2 0.77 -8.06 37.23
N LEU A 3 0.74 -9.38 37.04
CA LEU A 3 0.20 -10.01 35.84
C LEU A 3 -1.32 -9.92 35.95
N TYR A 4 -1.92 -9.06 35.15
CA TYR A 4 -3.38 -8.98 35.05
C TYR A 4 -3.86 -10.14 34.17
N VAL A 5 -4.59 -11.08 34.78
CA VAL A 5 -5.27 -12.17 34.07
C VAL A 5 -6.69 -11.72 33.79
N GLY A 6 -7.11 -11.81 32.54
CA GLY A 6 -8.42 -11.30 32.15
C GLY A 6 -8.77 -11.54 30.69
N GLU A 7 -9.92 -11.02 30.29
CA GLU A 7 -10.34 -11.04 28.89
C GLU A 7 -9.40 -10.19 28.02
N PRO A 8 -9.30 -10.51 26.72
CA PRO A 8 -8.43 -9.76 25.81
C PRO A 8 -8.91 -8.34 25.64
N GLN A 9 -7.99 -7.42 25.38
CA GLN A 9 -8.30 -6.04 24.99
C GLN A 9 -7.55 -5.70 23.70
N ILE A 10 -8.26 -5.33 22.64
CA ILE A 10 -7.64 -4.85 21.40
C ILE A 10 -7.17 -3.41 21.63
N VAL A 11 -5.88 -3.28 21.85
CA VAL A 11 -5.20 -2.01 22.19
C VAL A 11 -4.80 -1.21 20.95
N ALA A 12 -4.72 -1.84 19.78
CA ALA A 12 -4.47 -1.17 18.51
C ALA A 12 -5.25 -1.81 17.36
N ALA A 13 -5.96 -0.98 16.60
CA ALA A 13 -6.58 -1.31 15.33
C ALA A 13 -6.84 0.03 14.64
N THR A 14 -6.15 0.27 13.52
CA THR A 14 -6.19 1.56 12.83
C THR A 14 -6.81 1.37 11.47
N ASP A 15 -7.61 2.35 11.06
CA ASP A 15 -8.13 2.43 9.69
C ASP A 15 -6.96 2.66 8.72
N GLU A 16 -7.07 2.10 7.52
CA GLU A 16 -6.01 2.10 6.52
C GLU A 16 -6.54 2.59 5.18
N GLU A 17 -5.67 3.21 4.39
CA GLU A 17 -5.95 3.56 2.99
C GLU A 17 -4.98 2.82 2.07
N GLY A 18 -5.47 2.34 0.92
CA GLY A 18 -4.64 1.62 -0.03
C GLY A 18 -5.14 1.73 -1.47
N ASN A 19 -4.28 1.36 -2.42
CA ASN A 19 -4.61 1.46 -3.83
C ASN A 19 -5.18 0.16 -4.39
N ALA A 20 -6.18 0.28 -5.27
CA ALA A 20 -6.67 -0.83 -6.08
C ALA A 20 -5.51 -1.49 -6.84
N GLY A 21 -5.44 -2.83 -6.79
CA GLY A 21 -4.40 -3.63 -7.43
C GLY A 21 -3.05 -3.68 -6.69
N GLN A 22 -2.86 -2.96 -5.59
CA GLN A 22 -1.63 -3.00 -4.78
C GLN A 22 -1.82 -3.82 -3.51
N ASN A 23 -0.72 -4.35 -2.95
CA ASN A 23 -0.81 -5.06 -1.67
C ASN A 23 -0.88 -4.04 -0.52
N ALA A 24 -1.77 -4.28 0.44
CA ALA A 24 -1.84 -3.58 1.72
C ALA A 24 -1.78 -4.58 2.87
N PHE A 25 -1.45 -4.09 4.07
CA PHE A 25 -1.42 -4.88 5.29
C PHE A 25 -2.35 -4.25 6.32
N LEU A 26 -3.32 -5.03 6.79
CA LEU A 26 -4.20 -4.62 7.89
C LEU A 26 -3.75 -5.39 9.14
N SER A 27 -3.78 -4.72 10.29
CA SER A 27 -3.38 -5.36 11.53
C SER A 27 -4.13 -4.83 12.74
N CYS A 28 -4.19 -5.68 13.77
CA CYS A 28 -4.66 -5.32 15.09
C CYS A 28 -3.81 -6.02 16.14
N THR A 29 -3.67 -5.37 17.30
CA THR A 29 -2.90 -5.88 18.44
C THR A 29 -3.82 -5.99 19.65
N ALA A 30 -3.77 -7.14 20.32
CA ALA A 30 -4.47 -7.37 21.58
C ALA A 30 -3.49 -7.66 22.72
N ASP A 31 -3.83 -7.15 23.90
CA ASP A 31 -3.17 -7.45 25.17
C ASP A 31 -4.04 -8.43 25.95
N ALA A 32 -3.50 -9.59 26.33
CA ALA A 32 -4.22 -10.54 27.18
C ALA A 32 -3.31 -11.55 27.86
N VAL A 33 -3.70 -11.94 29.07
CA VAL A 33 -3.17 -13.12 29.77
C VAL A 33 -4.37 -13.96 30.24
N PRO A 34 -4.55 -15.21 29.78
CA PRO A 34 -3.72 -15.95 28.81
C PRO A 34 -3.80 -15.39 27.39
N THR A 35 -2.78 -15.73 26.57
CA THR A 35 -2.65 -15.32 25.17
C THR A 35 -3.96 -15.61 24.39
N PRO A 36 -4.50 -14.62 23.67
CA PRO A 36 -5.76 -14.79 22.96
C PRO A 36 -5.56 -15.54 21.64
N GLN A 37 -6.63 -16.14 21.12
CA GLN A 37 -6.74 -16.52 19.73
C GLN A 37 -7.24 -15.31 18.94
N MET A 38 -6.41 -14.81 18.03
CA MET A 38 -6.76 -13.67 17.18
C MET A 38 -7.15 -14.09 15.76
N ASN A 39 -8.03 -13.31 15.14
CA ASN A 39 -8.39 -13.46 13.74
C ASN A 39 -8.82 -12.12 13.13
N ILE A 40 -8.76 -12.02 11.80
CA ILE A 40 -9.31 -10.91 11.03
C ILE A 40 -10.26 -11.48 9.98
N THR A 41 -11.50 -11.00 9.96
CA THR A 41 -12.56 -11.46 9.05
C THR A 41 -13.13 -10.30 8.24
N TYR A 42 -13.77 -10.63 7.12
CA TYR A 42 -14.38 -9.69 6.18
C TYR A 42 -15.52 -10.38 5.43
N SER A 43 -16.53 -9.63 4.98
CA SER A 43 -17.67 -10.18 4.22
C SER A 43 -17.67 -9.75 2.76
N ASP A 44 -17.54 -8.46 2.48
CA ASP A 44 -17.82 -7.87 1.16
C ASP A 44 -16.55 -7.31 0.48
N PHE A 45 -15.39 -7.86 0.84
CA PHE A 45 -14.11 -7.42 0.29
C PHE A 45 -13.93 -7.88 -1.16
N SER A 46 -13.79 -6.94 -2.09
CA SER A 46 -13.49 -7.22 -3.50
C SER A 46 -11.98 -7.33 -3.71
N GLY A 47 -11.42 -8.52 -3.54
CA GLY A 47 -10.02 -8.78 -3.86
C GLY A 47 -9.50 -10.10 -3.29
N THR A 48 -8.18 -10.20 -3.17
CA THR A 48 -7.53 -11.38 -2.57
C THR A 48 -6.99 -11.06 -1.19
N ALA A 49 -7.15 -12.00 -0.25
CA ALA A 49 -6.57 -11.90 1.08
C ALA A 49 -5.75 -13.16 1.40
N SER A 50 -4.61 -12.95 2.05
CA SER A 50 -3.78 -14.03 2.56
C SER A 50 -4.35 -14.59 3.87
N ARG A 51 -3.80 -15.73 4.31
CA ARG A 51 -4.08 -16.22 5.68
C ARG A 51 -3.60 -15.18 6.70
N VAL A 52 -4.36 -15.05 7.78
CA VAL A 52 -3.97 -14.21 8.92
C VAL A 52 -2.70 -14.79 9.54
N SER A 53 -1.69 -13.95 9.69
CA SER A 53 -0.43 -14.26 10.38
C SER A 53 -0.49 -13.69 11.79
N ILE A 54 -0.14 -14.51 12.77
CA ILE A 54 -0.08 -14.14 14.17
C ILE A 54 1.38 -13.89 14.56
N ARG A 55 1.64 -12.80 15.29
CA ARG A 55 2.96 -12.41 15.79
C ARG A 55 2.86 -12.14 17.28
N ASP A 56 3.69 -12.80 18.07
CA ASP A 56 3.84 -12.47 19.48
C ASP A 56 4.73 -11.23 19.63
N LEU A 57 4.24 -10.25 20.37
CA LEU A 57 4.96 -9.03 20.72
C LEU A 57 5.41 -9.08 22.18
N GLU A 58 6.12 -8.06 22.64
CA GLU A 58 6.49 -7.95 24.05
C GLU A 58 5.26 -7.70 24.94
N GLN A 59 5.42 -7.87 26.26
CA GLN A 59 4.40 -7.49 27.27
C GLN A 59 3.05 -8.22 27.18
N ASN A 60 3.01 -9.48 26.72
CA ASN A 60 1.78 -10.28 26.53
C ASN A 60 0.86 -9.77 25.41
N GLN A 61 1.41 -9.02 24.47
CA GLN A 61 0.69 -8.58 23.30
C GLN A 61 0.84 -9.56 22.15
N GLN A 62 -0.22 -9.71 21.37
CA GLN A 62 -0.22 -10.47 20.14
C GLN A 62 -0.80 -9.60 19.02
N GLN A 63 -0.23 -9.71 17.82
CA GLN A 63 -0.67 -8.98 16.65
C GLN A 63 -1.15 -9.96 15.57
N ALA A 64 -2.37 -9.73 15.08
CA ALA A 64 -2.87 -10.35 13.87
C ALA A 64 -2.60 -9.43 12.67
N VAL A 65 -2.05 -10.00 11.60
CA VAL A 65 -1.74 -9.28 10.36
C VAL A 65 -2.33 -10.03 9.18
N ILE A 66 -3.07 -9.33 8.32
CA ILE A 66 -3.59 -9.86 7.06
C ILE A 66 -3.05 -9.04 5.89
N LYS A 67 -2.56 -9.74 4.86
CA LYS A 67 -2.15 -9.11 3.60
C LYS A 67 -3.30 -9.19 2.62
N VAL A 68 -3.71 -8.05 2.09
CA VAL A 68 -4.82 -7.93 1.13
C VAL A 68 -4.36 -7.28 -0.16
N LYS A 69 -5.04 -7.57 -1.26
CA LYS A 69 -4.88 -6.92 -2.55
C LYS A 69 -6.27 -6.63 -3.12
N PRO A 70 -6.80 -5.40 -2.95
CA PRO A 70 -8.11 -5.03 -3.46
C PRO A 70 -8.12 -4.97 -4.99
N GLU A 71 -9.26 -5.22 -5.59
CA GLU A 71 -9.48 -5.14 -7.03
C GLU A 71 -10.26 -3.90 -7.46
N LYS A 72 -11.07 -3.33 -6.56
CA LYS A 72 -11.95 -2.20 -6.85
C LYS A 72 -11.85 -1.13 -5.75
N PRO A 73 -11.95 0.16 -6.10
CA PRO A 73 -12.17 1.23 -5.13
C PRO A 73 -13.41 0.99 -4.27
N GLY A 74 -13.42 1.58 -3.09
CA GLY A 74 -14.52 1.48 -2.15
C GLY A 74 -14.05 1.39 -0.70
N VAL A 75 -15.01 1.42 0.22
CA VAL A 75 -14.76 1.28 1.66
C VAL A 75 -15.13 -0.12 2.09
N TYR A 76 -14.18 -0.82 2.71
CA TYR A 76 -14.34 -2.20 3.14
C TYR A 76 -14.17 -2.33 4.65
N ASP A 77 -15.05 -3.12 5.25
CA ASP A 77 -15.04 -3.38 6.68
C ASP A 77 -14.31 -4.69 6.99
N PHE A 78 -13.29 -4.59 7.83
CA PHE A 78 -12.62 -5.75 8.42
C PHE A 78 -12.94 -5.79 9.92
N LEU A 79 -13.10 -7.00 10.46
CA LEU A 79 -13.35 -7.23 11.88
C LEU A 79 -12.21 -8.04 12.48
N CYS A 80 -11.46 -7.40 13.35
CA CYS A 80 -10.49 -8.06 14.22
C CYS A 80 -11.18 -8.62 15.46
N THR A 81 -10.87 -9.85 15.82
CA THR A 81 -11.40 -10.53 17.00
C THR A 81 -10.26 -11.13 17.82
N ALA A 82 -10.32 -11.02 19.14
CA ALA A 82 -9.42 -11.67 20.07
C ALA A 82 -10.24 -12.43 21.14
N ARG A 83 -9.93 -13.69 21.41
CA ARG A 83 -10.68 -14.52 22.35
C ARG A 83 -9.78 -15.39 23.22
N ASN A 84 -10.04 -15.44 24.52
CA ASN A 84 -9.44 -16.42 25.43
C ASN A 84 -10.53 -17.08 26.32
N GLU A 85 -10.11 -17.79 27.36
CA GLU A 85 -11.04 -18.46 28.29
C GLU A 85 -11.81 -17.49 29.21
N HIS A 86 -11.36 -16.24 29.33
CA HIS A 86 -11.99 -15.22 30.18
C HIS A 86 -12.94 -14.29 29.43
N GLY A 87 -12.85 -14.22 28.11
CA GLY A 87 -13.74 -13.38 27.31
C GLY A 87 -13.28 -13.18 25.88
N PHE A 88 -13.80 -12.13 25.26
CA PHE A 88 -13.46 -11.75 23.89
C PHE A 88 -13.60 -10.24 23.70
N ASP A 89 -12.83 -9.71 22.75
CA ASP A 89 -12.96 -8.33 22.28
C ASP A 89 -12.92 -8.31 20.75
N MET A 90 -13.52 -7.26 20.17
CA MET A 90 -13.56 -7.06 18.73
C MET A 90 -13.47 -5.59 18.34
N LYS A 91 -12.72 -5.32 17.28
CA LYS A 91 -12.55 -3.99 16.71
C LYS A 91 -12.68 -4.03 15.20
N LYS A 92 -13.39 -3.03 14.69
CA LYS A 92 -13.53 -2.78 13.26
C LYS A 92 -12.29 -2.04 12.75
N ILE A 93 -11.84 -2.41 11.55
CA ILE A 93 -10.82 -1.73 10.76
C ILE A 93 -11.51 -1.30 9.46
N ILE A 94 -11.51 0.00 9.18
CA ILE A 94 -12.02 0.55 7.92
C ILE A 94 -10.87 0.60 6.93
N PHE A 95 -11.01 -0.11 5.81
CA PHE A 95 -10.04 -0.07 4.72
C PHE A 95 -10.62 0.69 3.53
N THR A 96 -10.10 1.89 3.29
CA THR A 96 -10.50 2.75 2.17
C THR A 96 -9.61 2.45 0.96
N VAL A 97 -10.21 2.00 -0.13
CA VAL A 97 -9.50 1.71 -1.38
C VAL A 97 -9.79 2.80 -2.40
N VAL A 98 -8.71 3.35 -2.95
CA VAL A 98 -8.74 4.35 -4.01
C VAL A 98 -8.05 3.80 -5.26
N ASP A 99 -8.40 4.28 -6.45
CA ASP A 99 -7.60 4.00 -7.64
C ASP A 99 -6.26 4.74 -7.54
N PRO A 100 -5.16 4.10 -8.02
CA PRO A 100 -3.91 4.80 -8.17
C PRO A 100 -4.04 5.90 -9.23
N PRO A 101 -3.31 7.02 -9.08
CA PRO A 101 -3.32 8.07 -10.09
C PRO A 101 -2.71 7.54 -11.41
N ARG A 102 -3.15 8.11 -12.54
CA ARG A 102 -2.79 7.62 -13.88
C ARG A 102 -2.11 8.72 -14.70
N LEU A 103 -1.16 8.31 -15.55
CA LEU A 103 -0.63 9.18 -16.60
C LEU A 103 -1.75 9.45 -17.63
N THR A 104 -2.13 10.72 -17.78
CA THR A 104 -3.11 11.15 -18.79
C THR A 104 -2.49 11.30 -20.18
N SER A 105 -1.16 11.38 -20.27
CA SER A 105 -0.41 11.43 -21.52
C SER A 105 0.81 10.52 -21.47
N PRO A 106 1.21 9.92 -22.62
CA PRO A 106 2.46 9.16 -22.69
C PRO A 106 3.67 10.08 -22.40
N PRO A 107 4.77 9.53 -21.85
CA PRO A 107 6.01 10.25 -21.76
C PRO A 107 6.52 10.60 -23.17
N PHE A 108 7.21 11.73 -23.29
CA PHE A 108 7.82 12.18 -24.53
C PHE A 108 9.33 12.36 -24.37
N LEU A 109 10.02 12.27 -25.50
CA LEU A 109 11.46 12.45 -25.57
C LEU A 109 11.76 13.93 -25.82
N GLU A 110 12.61 14.51 -24.98
CA GLU A 110 13.09 15.88 -25.19
C GLU A 110 14.43 15.85 -25.95
N GLU A 111 15.41 15.13 -25.41
CA GLU A 111 16.73 15.04 -26.01
C GLU A 111 17.13 13.59 -26.25
N LYS A 112 17.72 13.35 -27.42
CA LYS A 112 18.29 12.07 -27.80
C LYS A 112 19.73 12.29 -28.25
N SER A 113 20.67 11.73 -27.50
CA SER A 113 22.07 11.61 -27.91
C SER A 113 22.37 10.17 -28.36
N ASN A 114 23.63 9.90 -28.69
CA ASN A 114 24.08 8.56 -29.04
C ASN A 114 24.20 7.64 -27.80
N THR A 115 24.32 8.21 -26.60
CA THR A 115 24.57 7.47 -25.35
C THR A 115 23.51 7.74 -24.28
N SER A 116 22.65 8.74 -24.47
CA SER A 116 21.65 9.15 -23.50
C SER A 116 20.30 9.53 -24.12
N LEU A 117 19.23 9.34 -23.34
CA LEU A 117 17.86 9.75 -23.66
C LEU A 117 17.28 10.51 -22.47
N THR A 118 16.77 11.72 -22.69
CA THR A 118 16.01 12.48 -21.69
C THR A 118 14.52 12.31 -21.95
N VAL A 119 13.81 11.76 -20.96
CA VAL A 119 12.37 11.49 -21.00
C VAL A 119 11.66 12.45 -20.06
N LYS A 120 10.60 13.11 -20.56
CA LYS A 120 9.69 13.98 -19.81
C LYS A 120 8.26 13.45 -19.85
N TRP A 121 7.46 13.80 -18.85
CA TRP A 121 6.04 13.49 -18.85
C TRP A 121 5.27 14.53 -18.04
N LYS A 122 3.99 14.69 -18.37
CA LYS A 122 3.08 15.51 -17.57
C LYS A 122 2.92 14.91 -16.18
N VAL A 123 2.85 15.78 -15.17
CA VAL A 123 2.48 15.40 -13.81
C VAL A 123 1.15 14.65 -13.84
N TRP A 124 1.01 13.62 -13.01
CA TRP A 124 -0.23 12.85 -12.92
C TRP A 124 -1.39 13.79 -12.59
N GLU A 125 -2.45 13.74 -13.39
CA GLU A 125 -3.70 14.40 -13.04
C GLU A 125 -4.49 13.45 -12.14
N TYR A 126 -4.89 13.95 -10.97
CA TYR A 126 -5.85 13.27 -10.12
C TYR A 126 -7.15 13.15 -10.92
N SER A 127 -7.58 11.93 -11.22
CA SER A 127 -8.87 11.74 -11.89
C SER A 127 -9.95 12.20 -10.93
N THR A 128 -10.87 13.02 -11.42
CA THR A 128 -11.99 13.58 -10.66
C THR A 128 -12.91 12.51 -10.06
N ASP A 129 -12.78 11.26 -10.52
CA ASP A 129 -13.79 10.24 -10.26
C ASP A 129 -13.36 9.11 -9.30
N GLU A 130 -12.09 8.70 -9.15
CA GLU A 130 -11.82 7.45 -8.39
C GLU A 130 -10.47 7.34 -7.65
N GLY A 131 -9.73 8.39 -7.32
CA GLY A 131 -8.63 8.23 -6.33
C GLY A 131 -7.43 9.16 -6.47
N GLY A 132 -6.84 9.49 -5.32
CA GLY A 132 -5.75 10.44 -5.18
C GLY A 132 -6.25 11.88 -4.92
N THR A 133 -5.58 12.60 -4.03
CA THR A 133 -5.81 14.00 -3.72
C THR A 133 -4.59 14.84 -4.09
N PRO A 134 -4.73 16.16 -4.35
CA PRO A 134 -3.58 17.03 -4.60
C PRO A 134 -2.52 17.06 -3.50
N VAL A 135 -2.85 16.61 -2.27
CA VAL A 135 -1.89 16.51 -1.16
C VAL A 135 -1.15 15.18 -1.13
N ASP A 136 -1.53 14.22 -1.97
CA ASP A 136 -0.91 12.90 -2.00
C ASP A 136 0.48 12.97 -2.64
N ARG A 137 1.39 12.18 -2.08
CA ARG A 137 2.75 12.07 -2.60
C ARG A 137 2.76 11.15 -3.82
N VAL A 138 3.12 11.70 -4.97
CA VAL A 138 3.30 10.93 -6.21
C VAL A 138 4.79 10.68 -6.45
N ASP A 139 5.17 9.41 -6.58
CA ASP A 139 6.51 9.00 -6.98
C ASP A 139 6.49 8.35 -8.37
N TYR A 140 7.54 8.56 -9.14
CA TYR A 140 7.67 8.10 -10.51
C TYR A 140 8.83 7.11 -10.63
N LEU A 141 8.61 6.02 -11.35
CA LEU A 141 9.67 5.07 -11.72
C LEU A 141 9.66 4.90 -13.24
N VAL A 142 10.80 5.17 -13.86
CA VAL A 142 10.94 5.02 -15.31
C VAL A 142 11.49 3.64 -15.63
N LEU A 143 10.79 2.97 -16.55
CA LEU A 143 11.22 1.71 -17.14
C LEU A 143 11.39 1.91 -18.65
N TYR A 144 12.43 1.31 -19.22
CA TYR A 144 12.63 1.28 -20.67
C TYR A 144 12.83 -0.16 -21.15
N ARG A 145 12.62 -0.36 -22.44
CA ARG A 145 12.81 -1.65 -23.08
C ARG A 145 13.21 -1.44 -24.54
N GLN A 146 14.27 -2.11 -24.96
CA GLN A 146 14.69 -2.11 -26.36
C GLN A 146 13.73 -2.91 -27.23
N LYS A 147 13.56 -2.46 -28.47
CA LYS A 147 12.72 -3.17 -29.45
C LYS A 147 13.28 -4.58 -29.70
N GLY A 148 12.44 -5.59 -29.57
CA GLY A 148 12.82 -7.01 -29.73
C GLY A 148 13.13 -7.73 -28.42
N PHE A 149 13.28 -6.99 -27.31
CA PHE A 149 13.39 -7.56 -25.97
C PHE A 149 12.01 -7.60 -25.31
N HIS A 150 11.83 -8.55 -24.38
CA HIS A 150 10.58 -8.74 -23.66
C HIS A 150 10.61 -8.09 -22.26
N GLU A 151 11.80 -7.94 -21.69
CA GLU A 151 12.00 -7.47 -20.32
C GLU A 151 12.13 -5.96 -20.24
N TRP A 152 11.48 -5.37 -19.23
CA TRP A 152 11.63 -3.94 -18.90
C TRP A 152 12.79 -3.75 -17.94
N ILE A 153 13.68 -2.81 -18.26
CA ILE A 153 14.82 -2.43 -17.43
C ILE A 153 14.42 -1.21 -16.61
N LYS A 154 14.65 -1.28 -15.29
CA LYS A 154 14.39 -0.18 -14.35
C LYS A 154 15.56 0.79 -14.35
N ILE A 155 15.26 2.09 -14.41
CA ILE A 155 16.27 3.15 -14.30
C ILE A 155 16.20 3.78 -12.91
N GLY A 156 17.30 3.69 -12.17
CA GLY A 156 17.45 4.34 -10.86
C GLY A 156 16.42 3.88 -9.82
N THR A 157 16.07 4.80 -8.93
CA THR A 157 15.07 4.63 -7.87
C THR A 157 13.82 5.47 -8.15
N TRP A 158 12.78 5.28 -7.33
CA TRP A 158 11.62 6.17 -7.31
C TRP A 158 12.05 7.64 -7.20
N LYS A 159 11.50 8.49 -8.05
CA LYS A 159 11.70 9.94 -8.05
C LYS A 159 10.43 10.65 -7.59
N THR A 160 10.56 11.50 -6.57
CA THR A 160 9.49 12.41 -6.15
C THR A 160 9.64 13.72 -6.92
N PRO A 161 8.61 14.25 -7.61
CA PRO A 161 8.67 15.59 -8.18
C PRO A 161 8.86 16.62 -7.09
N LEU A 162 9.60 17.68 -7.39
CA LEU A 162 9.65 18.83 -6.53
C LEU A 162 8.25 19.49 -6.54
N THR A 163 7.59 19.53 -5.39
CA THR A 163 6.32 20.24 -5.20
C THR A 163 6.49 21.72 -5.55
N GLY A 164 5.72 22.22 -6.53
CA GLY A 164 5.55 23.67 -6.73
C GLY A 164 5.94 24.27 -8.09
N GLY A 165 5.67 23.60 -9.20
CA GLY A 165 5.65 24.27 -10.50
C GLY A 165 5.18 23.35 -11.61
N ASP A 166 4.72 23.94 -12.72
CA ASP A 166 4.32 23.29 -13.98
C ASP A 166 5.44 22.50 -14.68
N PHE A 167 6.45 22.05 -13.92
CA PHE A 167 7.60 21.33 -14.42
C PHE A 167 7.22 19.86 -14.62
N GLU A 168 7.29 19.44 -15.87
CA GLU A 168 7.24 18.04 -16.26
C GLU A 168 8.43 17.31 -15.62
N PRO A 169 8.20 16.35 -14.70
CA PRO A 169 9.28 15.52 -14.18
C PRO A 169 10.07 14.86 -15.31
N GLU A 170 11.39 14.77 -15.11
CA GLU A 170 12.32 14.27 -16.12
C GLU A 170 13.30 13.20 -15.57
N VAL A 171 13.68 12.28 -16.46
CA VAL A 171 14.73 11.29 -16.24
C VAL A 171 15.63 11.22 -17.45
N SER A 172 16.92 11.46 -17.24
CA SER A 172 17.98 11.10 -18.17
C SER A 172 18.35 9.63 -17.99
N ILE A 173 18.29 8.88 -19.08
CA ILE A 173 18.79 7.51 -19.18
C ILE A 173 20.17 7.60 -19.83
N GLU A 174 21.20 7.17 -19.11
CA GLU A 174 22.59 7.14 -19.58
C GLU A 174 22.99 5.71 -19.96
N ASP A 175 24.11 5.60 -20.68
CA ASP A 175 24.74 4.32 -21.05
C ASP A 175 23.77 3.32 -21.69
N LEU A 176 23.01 3.80 -22.68
CA LEU A 176 22.18 2.95 -23.52
C LEU A 176 23.09 2.03 -24.35
N THR A 177 23.45 0.88 -23.78
CA THR A 177 24.20 -0.14 -24.51
C THR A 177 23.38 -0.61 -25.71
N PRO A 178 23.94 -0.62 -26.93
CA PRO A 178 23.25 -1.06 -28.15
C PRO A 178 22.63 -2.46 -28.03
#